data_AF-A0A2N2ZQE2-F1
#
_entry.id   AF-A0A2N2ZQE2-F1
#
_cell.length_a   1.000
_cell.length_b   1.000
_cell.length_c   1.000
_cell.angle_alpha   90.00
_cell.angle_beta   90.00
_cell.angle_gamma   90.00
#
_symmetry.space_group_name_H-M   'P 1'
#
loop_
_entity.id
_entity.type
_entity.pdbx_description
1 polymer ?
#
loop_
_entity_poly.entity_id
_entity_poly.type
_entity_poly.pdbx_seq_one_letter_code
_entity_poly.pdbx_strand_id
1 'polypeptide(L)'
;MKKSTIILLMAVTISGTTLLSCKDNANKESGLQKPIAQTKELAVDEAIELTVKNLQAAYNGETTASAKYEAYSQKAKEEGYLEIAMLFHAASMAENIHANNHKVVLEESGQTIAEIIPEFTVKSTKENLEDAIEGEGYESTVMYPDFMITAKAAKNELAGISLNYAYRTELKHLKMYKAALEALQNKTDKSLPTVYFICPTCGNTYQGTTPKRCGISMTNSERFIKVTSLN
;
A
#
# COMPACT_ATOMS: atom_id res chain seq x y z
N MET A 1 -3.03 49.75 38.64
CA MET A 1 -2.34 50.03 39.92
C MET A 1 -2.40 48.78 40.78
N LYS A 2 -1.24 48.33 41.27
CA LYS A 2 -1.07 47.19 42.18
C LYS A 2 -1.92 47.35 43.44
N LYS A 3 -2.43 46.25 43.99
CA LYS A 3 -2.33 45.96 45.44
C LYS A 3 -2.50 44.46 45.69
N SER A 4 -1.76 44.03 46.69
CA SER A 4 -1.31 42.69 46.97
C SER A 4 -1.77 42.31 48.39
N THR A 5 -1.94 41.00 48.61
CA THR A 5 -1.73 40.30 49.89
C THR A 5 -2.80 40.47 51.00
N ILE A 6 -3.32 39.34 51.54
CA ILE A 6 -3.10 38.88 52.92
C ILE A 6 -3.73 37.49 53.14
N ILE A 7 -2.94 36.66 53.83
CA ILE A 7 -3.12 35.28 54.28
C ILE A 7 -3.94 35.25 55.57
N LEU A 8 -4.76 34.22 55.80
CA LEU A 8 -5.02 33.72 57.16
C LEU A 8 -5.21 32.20 57.17
N LEU A 9 -4.48 31.57 58.10
CA LEU A 9 -4.36 30.15 58.38
C LEU A 9 -5.44 29.67 59.38
N MET A 10 -5.48 28.34 59.57
CA MET A 10 -6.15 27.51 60.60
C MET A 10 -7.43 26.84 60.13
N ALA A 11 -7.75 25.59 60.47
CA ALA A 11 -7.07 24.43 61.06
C ALA A 11 -8.16 23.34 61.08
N VAL A 12 -7.89 22.05 60.86
CA VAL A 12 -8.65 20.95 61.50
C VAL A 12 -7.78 19.68 61.47
N THR A 13 -7.62 19.13 62.67
CA THR A 13 -7.06 17.82 63.03
C THR A 13 -8.07 16.70 62.77
N ILE A 14 -7.63 15.44 62.69
CA ILE A 14 -8.17 14.29 63.46
C ILE A 14 -7.55 12.97 62.99
N SER A 15 -7.27 12.16 64.01
CA SER A 15 -6.57 10.89 64.12
C SER A 15 -7.14 9.68 63.37
N GLY A 16 -6.22 8.80 62.98
CA GLY A 16 -6.14 7.34 63.20
C GLY A 16 -7.38 6.42 63.10
N THR A 17 -7.23 5.27 62.43
CA THR A 17 -7.23 3.91 63.02
C THR A 17 -7.14 2.77 61.98
N THR A 18 -6.22 1.83 62.28
CA THR A 18 -6.18 0.35 62.09
C THR A 18 -6.99 -0.41 61.02
N LEU A 19 -6.23 -1.18 60.21
CA LEU A 19 -6.31 -2.64 59.92
C LEU A 19 -7.64 -3.40 60.09
N LEU A 20 -8.08 -4.14 59.06
CA LEU A 20 -8.05 -5.63 59.00
C LEU A 20 -8.76 -6.20 57.75
N SER A 21 -8.13 -7.24 57.19
CA SER A 21 -8.70 -8.50 56.67
C SER A 21 -9.78 -8.50 55.57
N CYS A 22 -9.48 -9.18 54.46
CA CYS A 22 -10.24 -10.36 54.03
C CYS A 22 -9.45 -11.15 53.00
N LYS A 23 -9.23 -12.43 53.30
CA LYS A 23 -8.83 -13.48 52.38
C LYS A 23 -10.04 -14.41 52.33
N ASP A 24 -10.54 -14.76 51.15
CA ASP A 24 -10.86 -16.14 50.79
C ASP A 24 -11.28 -16.29 49.32
N ASN A 25 -10.82 -17.40 48.76
CA ASN A 25 -10.92 -17.88 47.39
C ASN A 25 -12.35 -18.21 46.95
N ALA A 26 -12.69 -17.94 45.69
CA ALA A 26 -13.49 -18.86 44.87
C ALA A 26 -13.34 -18.53 43.38
N ASN A 27 -13.02 -19.58 42.62
CA ASN A 27 -12.93 -19.63 41.16
C ASN A 27 -14.09 -18.95 40.43
N LYS A 28 -13.73 -18.14 39.43
CA LYS A 28 -14.57 -17.94 38.25
C LYS A 28 -13.69 -17.61 37.04
N GLU A 29 -13.13 -18.66 36.43
CA GLU A 29 -12.70 -18.57 35.04
C GLU A 29 -13.96 -18.51 34.16
N SER A 30 -14.13 -17.39 33.46
CA SER A 30 -15.02 -17.27 32.31
C SER A 30 -14.18 -16.76 31.15
N GLY A 31 -13.99 -17.62 30.15
CA GLY A 31 -13.05 -17.41 29.06
C GLY A 31 -13.44 -16.33 28.07
N LEU A 32 -12.44 -15.87 27.30
CA LEU A 32 -12.29 -16.22 25.88
C LEU A 32 -10.94 -15.65 25.38
N GLN A 33 -9.80 -16.19 25.82
CA GLN A 33 -8.59 -16.09 25.01
C GLN A 33 -8.65 -17.23 24.00
N LYS A 34 -9.10 -16.95 22.77
CA LYS A 34 -8.75 -17.82 21.65
C LYS A 34 -7.22 -17.76 21.53
N PRO A 35 -6.51 -18.90 21.48
CA PRO A 35 -5.09 -18.88 21.18
C PRO A 35 -4.93 -18.29 19.78
N ILE A 36 -4.11 -17.25 19.67
CA ILE A 36 -3.52 -16.85 18.39
C ILE A 36 -2.86 -18.12 17.87
N ALA A 37 -3.35 -18.65 16.74
CA ALA A 37 -2.75 -19.81 16.11
C ALA A 37 -1.25 -19.52 16.01
N GLN A 38 -0.42 -20.35 16.65
CA GLN A 38 1.02 -20.32 16.46
C GLN A 38 1.24 -20.52 14.96
N THR A 39 1.55 -19.43 14.25
CA THR A 39 2.14 -19.51 12.94
C THR A 39 3.46 -20.24 13.14
N LYS A 40 3.51 -21.49 12.68
CA LYS A 40 4.73 -22.26 12.57
C LYS A 40 5.75 -21.34 11.89
N GLU A 41 6.82 -20.97 12.60
CA GLU A 41 7.90 -20.18 12.03
C GLU A 41 8.45 -20.94 10.82
N LEU A 42 8.34 -20.34 9.63
CA LEU A 42 8.81 -20.96 8.39
C LEU A 42 10.30 -21.28 8.54
N ALA A 43 10.71 -22.48 8.17
CA ALA A 43 12.13 -22.78 8.05
C ALA A 43 12.75 -21.83 7.00
N VAL A 44 13.98 -21.36 7.24
CA VAL A 44 14.62 -20.36 6.37
C VAL A 44 14.68 -20.83 4.92
N ASP A 45 15.02 -22.10 4.67
CA ASP A 45 15.09 -22.67 3.32
C ASP A 45 13.72 -22.70 2.64
N GLU A 46 12.66 -23.01 3.38
CA GLU A 46 11.26 -22.95 2.89
C GLU A 46 10.85 -21.52 2.56
N ALA A 47 11.25 -20.55 3.40
CA ALA A 47 10.99 -19.14 3.16
C ALA A 47 11.75 -18.61 1.93
N ILE A 48 12.97 -19.09 1.67
CA ILE A 48 13.74 -18.72 0.47
C ILE A 48 13.00 -19.18 -0.79
N GLU A 49 12.58 -20.45 -0.86
CA GLU A 49 11.84 -20.98 -2.01
C GLU A 49 10.51 -20.26 -2.21
N LEU A 50 9.77 -20.02 -1.11
CA LEU A 50 8.49 -19.31 -1.16
C LEU A 50 8.67 -17.85 -1.58
N THR A 51 9.75 -17.18 -1.18
CA THR A 51 10.05 -15.80 -1.60
C THR A 51 10.24 -15.72 -3.11
N VAL A 52 10.93 -16.70 -3.72
CA VAL A 52 11.08 -16.77 -5.18
C VAL A 52 9.71 -16.93 -5.85
N LYS A 53 8.87 -17.86 -5.37
CA LYS A 53 7.51 -18.06 -5.89
C LYS A 53 6.65 -16.79 -5.77
N ASN A 54 6.73 -16.11 -4.64
CA ASN A 54 6.02 -14.86 -4.39
C ASN A 54 6.47 -13.74 -5.32
N LEU A 55 7.78 -13.58 -5.53
CA LEU A 55 8.30 -12.60 -6.49
C LEU A 55 7.89 -12.92 -7.93
N GLN A 56 7.83 -14.20 -8.31
CA GLN A 56 7.35 -14.61 -9.63
C GLN A 56 5.86 -14.26 -9.80
N ALA A 57 5.05 -14.52 -8.76
CA ALA A 57 3.64 -14.15 -8.74
C ALA A 57 3.45 -12.63 -8.82
N ALA A 58 4.22 -11.85 -8.05
CA ALA A 58 4.19 -10.39 -8.10
C ALA A 58 4.61 -9.87 -9.48
N TYR A 59 5.71 -10.36 -10.05
CA TYR A 59 6.11 -10.01 -11.41
C TYR A 59 5.01 -10.29 -12.44
N ASN A 60 4.34 -11.44 -12.33
CA ASN A 60 3.23 -11.77 -13.22
C ASN A 60 2.02 -10.84 -13.04
N GLY A 61 1.65 -10.56 -11.78
CA GLY A 61 0.58 -9.63 -11.43
C GLY A 61 0.85 -8.25 -11.99
N GLU A 62 2.01 -7.68 -11.68
CA GLU A 62 2.42 -6.33 -12.07
C GLU A 62 2.58 -6.16 -13.59
N THR A 63 3.13 -7.17 -14.26
CA THR A 63 3.20 -7.18 -15.75
C THR A 63 1.80 -7.16 -16.35
N THR A 64 0.87 -7.93 -15.77
CA THR A 64 -0.52 -7.97 -16.20
C THR A 64 -1.25 -6.66 -15.89
N ALA A 65 -1.06 -6.11 -14.69
CA ALA A 65 -1.65 -4.85 -14.26
C ALA A 65 -1.18 -3.69 -15.13
N SER A 66 0.12 -3.62 -15.45
CA SER A 66 0.67 -2.62 -16.37
C SER A 66 -0.03 -2.65 -17.74
N ALA A 67 -0.11 -3.82 -18.36
CA ALA A 67 -0.77 -3.98 -19.66
C ALA A 67 -2.28 -3.69 -19.60
N LYS A 68 -2.94 -4.18 -18.55
CA LYS A 68 -4.38 -4.00 -18.30
C LYS A 68 -4.73 -2.53 -18.10
N TYR A 69 -3.98 -1.81 -17.27
CA TYR A 69 -4.23 -0.40 -16.99
C TYR A 69 -3.96 0.48 -18.21
N GLU A 70 -2.99 0.16 -19.06
CA GLU A 70 -2.85 0.88 -20.34
C GLU A 70 -4.08 0.68 -21.23
N ALA A 71 -4.58 -0.55 -21.34
CA ALA A 71 -5.81 -0.81 -22.09
C ALA A 71 -7.03 -0.10 -21.47
N TYR A 72 -7.10 0.00 -20.14
CA TYR A 72 -8.15 0.74 -19.43
C TYR A 72 -8.04 2.24 -19.66
N SER A 73 -6.81 2.78 -19.78
CA SER A 73 -6.58 4.16 -20.15
C SER A 73 -7.15 4.48 -21.53
N GLN A 74 -6.85 3.65 -22.53
CA GLN A 74 -7.38 3.82 -23.89
C GLN A 74 -8.90 3.76 -23.90
N LYS A 75 -9.49 2.83 -23.15
CA LYS A 75 -10.94 2.73 -23.01
C LYS A 75 -11.58 3.97 -22.37
N ALA A 76 -10.98 4.50 -21.31
CA ALA A 76 -11.44 5.73 -20.68
C ALA A 76 -11.32 6.95 -21.60
N LYS A 77 -10.27 7.01 -22.43
CA LYS A 77 -10.08 8.04 -23.46
C LYS A 77 -11.18 7.95 -24.52
N GLU A 78 -11.48 6.76 -25.02
CA GLU A 78 -12.56 6.52 -26.00
C GLU A 78 -13.94 6.92 -25.46
N GLU A 79 -14.20 6.70 -24.17
CA GLU A 79 -15.46 7.07 -23.51
C GLU A 79 -15.54 8.55 -23.09
N GLY A 80 -14.46 9.33 -23.30
CA GLY A 80 -14.42 10.78 -23.02
C GLY A 80 -13.97 11.15 -21.60
N TYR A 81 -13.51 10.17 -20.81
CA TYR A 81 -13.03 10.34 -19.43
C TYR A 81 -11.51 10.56 -19.40
N LEU A 82 -11.06 11.64 -20.01
CA LEU A 82 -9.62 11.95 -20.19
C LEU A 82 -8.83 11.95 -18.87
N GLU A 83 -9.39 12.49 -17.79
CA GLU A 83 -8.73 12.56 -16.50
C GLU A 83 -8.55 11.17 -15.86
N ILE A 84 -9.54 10.28 -16.05
CA ILE A 84 -9.47 8.88 -15.61
C ILE A 84 -8.47 8.10 -16.47
N ALA A 85 -8.44 8.37 -17.78
CA ALA A 85 -7.45 7.81 -18.67
C ALA A 85 -6.01 8.19 -18.24
N MET A 86 -5.78 9.45 -17.84
CA MET A 86 -4.49 9.90 -17.32
C MET A 86 -4.07 9.14 -16.04
N LEU A 87 -5.02 8.87 -15.14
CA LEU A 87 -4.75 8.05 -13.95
C LEU A 87 -4.32 6.64 -14.33
N PHE A 88 -5.09 5.95 -15.17
CA PHE A 88 -4.77 4.58 -15.62
C PHE A 88 -3.42 4.51 -16.33
N HIS A 89 -3.10 5.50 -17.18
CA HIS A 89 -1.82 5.56 -17.85
C HIS A 89 -0.66 5.73 -16.86
N ALA A 90 -0.81 6.64 -15.88
CA ALA A 90 0.21 6.86 -14.86
C ALA A 90 0.42 5.61 -13.99
N ALA A 91 -0.64 4.91 -13.60
CA ALA A 91 -0.56 3.66 -12.85
C ALA A 91 0.07 2.53 -13.68
N SER A 92 -0.28 2.40 -14.96
CA SER A 92 0.36 1.44 -15.88
C SER A 92 1.89 1.59 -15.91
N MET A 93 2.38 2.83 -15.92
CA MET A 93 3.82 3.11 -15.86
C MET A 93 4.43 2.74 -14.50
N ALA A 94 3.70 2.94 -13.41
CA ALA A 94 4.13 2.54 -12.08
C ALA A 94 4.22 1.01 -11.94
N GLU A 95 3.22 0.28 -12.40
CA GLU A 95 3.21 -1.20 -12.36
C GLU A 95 4.33 -1.78 -13.23
N ASN A 96 4.66 -1.13 -14.35
CA ASN A 96 5.83 -1.54 -15.13
C ASN A 96 7.14 -1.42 -14.33
N ILE A 97 7.27 -0.38 -13.49
CA ILE A 97 8.42 -0.21 -12.60
C ILE A 97 8.43 -1.28 -11.51
N HIS A 98 7.27 -1.63 -10.93
CA HIS A 98 7.17 -2.72 -9.95
C HIS A 98 7.56 -4.07 -10.57
N ALA A 99 7.01 -4.40 -11.74
CA ALA A 99 7.34 -5.61 -12.49
C ALA A 99 8.85 -5.70 -12.75
N ASN A 100 9.46 -4.61 -13.25
CA ASN A 100 10.90 -4.58 -13.50
C ASN A 100 11.74 -4.75 -12.21
N ASN A 101 11.32 -4.15 -11.09
CA ASN A 101 11.99 -4.33 -9.82
C ASN A 101 11.95 -5.80 -9.36
N HIS A 102 10.78 -6.45 -9.42
CA HIS A 102 10.64 -7.87 -9.07
C HIS A 102 11.48 -8.77 -9.99
N LYS A 103 11.45 -8.48 -11.29
CA LYS A 103 12.26 -9.18 -12.30
C LYS A 103 13.75 -9.13 -11.97
N VAL A 104 14.28 -7.94 -11.66
CA VAL A 104 15.71 -7.79 -11.29
C VAL A 104 16.06 -8.61 -10.06
N VAL A 105 15.20 -8.64 -9.03
CA VAL A 105 15.48 -9.45 -7.83
C VAL A 105 15.50 -10.95 -8.16
N LEU A 106 14.59 -11.42 -9.03
CA LEU A 106 14.57 -12.82 -9.48
C LEU A 106 15.83 -13.17 -10.29
N GLU A 107 16.26 -12.30 -11.22
CA GLU A 107 17.46 -12.49 -12.03
C GLU A 107 18.73 -12.54 -11.16
N GLU A 108 18.87 -11.63 -10.20
CA GLU A 108 19.98 -11.64 -9.21
C GLU A 108 19.96 -12.90 -8.32
N SER A 109 18.79 -13.52 -8.15
CA SER A 109 18.63 -14.79 -7.44
C SER A 109 18.86 -16.02 -8.35
N GLY A 110 19.38 -15.82 -9.56
CA GLY A 110 19.68 -16.86 -10.53
C GLY A 110 18.47 -17.50 -11.20
N GLN A 111 17.29 -16.89 -11.08
CA GLN A 111 16.06 -17.41 -11.68
C GLN A 111 15.96 -17.03 -13.16
N THR A 112 15.42 -17.95 -13.96
CA THR A 112 15.03 -17.64 -15.34
C THR A 112 13.62 -17.06 -15.35
N ILE A 113 13.44 -15.94 -16.05
CA ILE A 113 12.16 -15.25 -16.14
C ILE A 113 11.45 -15.69 -17.41
N ALA A 114 10.29 -16.32 -17.26
CA ALA A 114 9.44 -16.65 -18.40
C ALA A 114 8.84 -15.37 -19.01
N GLU A 115 8.68 -15.39 -20.33
CA GLU A 115 7.84 -14.39 -21.00
C GLU A 115 6.38 -14.56 -20.55
N ILE A 116 5.71 -13.43 -20.34
CA ILE A 116 4.33 -13.40 -19.89
C ILE A 116 3.50 -12.85 -21.05
N ILE A 117 2.39 -13.54 -21.31
CA ILE A 117 1.32 -13.02 -22.16
C ILE A 117 0.18 -12.62 -21.21
N PRO A 118 0.01 -11.32 -20.92
CA PRO A 118 -1.05 -10.85 -20.04
C PRO A 118 -2.43 -11.23 -20.56
N GLU A 119 -3.28 -11.74 -19.67
CA GLU A 119 -4.69 -12.02 -19.96
C GLU A 119 -5.57 -11.13 -19.09
N PHE A 120 -6.42 -10.32 -19.73
CA PHE A 120 -7.36 -9.44 -19.06
C PHE A 120 -8.53 -9.10 -19.98
N THR A 121 -9.61 -8.57 -19.41
CA THR A 121 -10.78 -8.09 -20.16
C THR A 121 -10.94 -6.59 -19.97
N VAL A 122 -11.24 -5.88 -21.06
CA VAL A 122 -11.59 -4.45 -21.05
C VAL A 122 -13.10 -4.30 -21.13
N LYS A 123 -13.69 -3.60 -20.15
CA LYS A 123 -15.14 -3.32 -20.07
C LYS A 123 -15.38 -1.82 -20.10
N SER A 124 -16.48 -1.31 -19.52
CA SER A 124 -16.67 0.14 -19.37
C SER A 124 -15.66 0.76 -18.40
N THR A 125 -15.40 2.06 -18.49
CA THR A 125 -14.48 2.76 -17.55
C THR A 125 -14.89 2.57 -16.09
N LYS A 126 -16.20 2.54 -15.81
CA LYS A 126 -16.71 2.28 -14.46
C LYS A 126 -16.31 0.88 -13.97
N GLU A 127 -16.55 -0.14 -14.78
CA GLU A 127 -16.22 -1.53 -14.42
C GLU A 127 -14.71 -1.74 -14.33
N ASN A 128 -13.93 -1.07 -15.18
CA ASN A 128 -12.46 -1.12 -15.14
C ASN A 128 -11.92 -0.46 -13.86
N LEU A 129 -12.55 0.62 -13.37
CA LEU A 129 -12.21 1.22 -12.07
C LEU A 129 -12.55 0.29 -10.90
N GLU A 130 -13.70 -0.40 -10.97
CA GLU A 130 -14.09 -1.39 -9.97
C GLU A 130 -13.09 -2.56 -9.92
N ASP A 131 -12.69 -3.07 -11.08
CA ASP A 131 -11.64 -4.11 -11.22
C ASP A 131 -10.29 -3.65 -10.65
N ALA A 132 -9.85 -2.42 -10.97
CA ALA A 132 -8.62 -1.87 -10.43
C ALA A 132 -8.68 -1.71 -8.90
N ILE A 133 -9.81 -1.26 -8.35
CA ILE A 133 -9.99 -1.16 -6.89
C ILE A 133 -9.90 -2.53 -6.21
N GLU A 134 -10.44 -3.57 -6.84
CA GLU A 134 -10.34 -4.95 -6.32
C GLU A 134 -8.89 -5.45 -6.36
N GLY A 135 -8.20 -5.29 -7.49
CA GLY A 135 -6.79 -5.66 -7.65
C GLY A 135 -5.88 -4.97 -6.65
N GLU A 136 -5.83 -3.63 -6.70
CA GLU A 136 -5.04 -2.80 -5.77
C GLU A 136 -5.40 -3.09 -4.30
N GLY A 137 -6.68 -3.36 -4.04
CA GLY A 137 -7.19 -3.75 -2.74
C GLY A 137 -6.59 -5.07 -2.25
N TYR A 138 -6.65 -6.12 -3.06
CA TYR A 138 -6.05 -7.41 -2.75
C TYR A 138 -4.53 -7.30 -2.56
N GLU A 139 -3.85 -6.59 -3.46
CA GLU A 139 -2.41 -6.43 -3.42
C GLU A 139 -1.94 -5.72 -2.15
N SER A 140 -2.59 -4.60 -1.82
CA SER A 140 -2.22 -3.76 -0.68
C SER A 140 -2.74 -4.26 0.68
N THR A 141 -3.68 -5.21 0.73
CA THR A 141 -4.23 -5.70 2.01
C THR A 141 -3.91 -7.15 2.33
N VAL A 142 -3.57 -7.94 1.31
CA VAL A 142 -3.30 -9.38 1.46
C VAL A 142 -1.94 -9.72 0.86
N MET A 143 -1.80 -9.59 -0.46
CA MET A 143 -0.67 -10.16 -1.20
C MET A 143 0.69 -9.62 -0.74
N TYR A 144 0.91 -8.30 -0.81
CA TYR A 144 2.20 -7.72 -0.47
C TYR A 144 2.55 -7.83 1.02
N PRO A 145 1.62 -7.59 1.97
CA PRO A 145 1.88 -7.89 3.38
C PRO A 145 2.39 -9.32 3.63
N ASP A 146 1.74 -10.32 3.04
CA ASP A 146 2.12 -11.72 3.19
C ASP A 146 3.49 -12.00 2.53
N PHE A 147 3.71 -11.49 1.32
CA PHE A 147 4.96 -11.68 0.60
C PHE A 147 6.16 -11.07 1.34
N MET A 148 5.98 -9.89 1.96
CA MET A 148 7.01 -9.24 2.77
C MET A 148 7.33 -10.04 4.05
N ILE A 149 6.34 -10.69 4.68
CA ILE A 149 6.57 -11.58 5.83
C ILE A 149 7.47 -12.75 5.40
N THR A 150 7.18 -13.37 4.26
CA THR A 150 8.01 -14.45 3.71
C THR A 150 9.43 -13.96 3.38
N ALA A 151 9.58 -12.82 2.69
CA ALA A 151 10.88 -12.26 2.33
C ALA A 151 11.74 -11.95 3.56
N LYS A 152 11.11 -11.46 4.63
CA LYS A 152 11.77 -11.23 5.92
C LYS A 152 12.23 -12.53 6.58
N ALA A 153 11.39 -13.57 6.58
CA ALA A 153 11.77 -14.90 7.10
C ALA A 153 12.93 -15.51 6.31
N ALA A 154 12.97 -15.28 4.99
CA ALA A 154 14.07 -15.67 4.10
C ALA A 154 15.34 -14.81 4.26
N LYS A 155 15.28 -13.70 5.01
CA LYS A 155 16.35 -12.69 5.13
C LYS A 155 16.78 -12.13 3.76
N ASN A 156 15.83 -12.00 2.83
CA ASN A 156 16.09 -11.45 1.51
C ASN A 156 15.71 -9.95 1.47
N GLU A 157 16.70 -9.09 1.72
CA GLU A 157 16.51 -7.63 1.78
C GLU A 157 16.11 -7.03 0.42
N LEU A 158 16.65 -7.55 -0.70
CA LEU A 158 16.30 -7.05 -2.03
C LEU A 158 14.82 -7.33 -2.36
N ALA A 159 14.34 -8.53 -2.04
CA ALA A 159 12.93 -8.88 -2.15
C ALA A 159 12.07 -7.96 -1.26
N GLY A 160 12.47 -7.78 0.01
CA GLY A 160 11.78 -6.89 0.95
C GLY A 160 11.65 -5.46 0.43
N ILE A 161 12.73 -4.89 -0.14
CA ILE A 161 12.72 -3.55 -0.73
C ILE A 161 11.76 -3.48 -1.92
N SER A 162 11.88 -4.42 -2.87
CA SER A 162 11.06 -4.44 -4.07
C SER A 162 9.56 -4.57 -3.75
N LEU A 163 9.20 -5.48 -2.84
CA LEU A 163 7.81 -5.69 -2.41
C LEU A 163 7.26 -4.48 -1.65
N ASN A 164 8.07 -3.85 -0.79
CA ASN A 164 7.65 -2.65 -0.06
C ASN A 164 7.49 -1.42 -0.97
N TYR A 165 8.21 -1.35 -2.09
CA TYR A 165 8.02 -0.29 -3.09
C TYR A 165 6.63 -0.37 -3.72
N ALA A 166 6.25 -1.55 -4.22
CA ALA A 166 4.92 -1.80 -4.77
C ALA A 166 3.82 -1.59 -3.71
N TYR A 167 3.91 -2.30 -2.58
CA TYR A 167 2.98 -2.18 -1.46
C TYR A 167 2.59 -0.74 -1.09
N ARG A 168 3.59 0.14 -0.95
CA ARG A 168 3.36 1.53 -0.55
C ARG A 168 2.75 2.38 -1.67
N THR A 169 2.97 2.02 -2.93
CA THR A 169 2.38 2.65 -4.11
C THR A 169 0.94 2.18 -4.30
N GLU A 170 0.65 0.89 -4.15
CA GLU A 170 -0.71 0.31 -4.31
C GLU A 170 -1.71 0.88 -3.30
N LEU A 171 -1.27 1.14 -2.07
CA LEU A 171 -2.07 1.86 -1.08
C LEU A 171 -2.51 3.26 -1.55
N LYS A 172 -1.76 3.89 -2.46
CA LYS A 172 -2.10 5.18 -3.06
C LYS A 172 -2.97 4.98 -4.30
N HIS A 173 -2.63 4.04 -5.17
CA HIS A 173 -3.46 3.72 -6.34
C HIS A 173 -4.87 3.35 -5.95
N LEU A 174 -5.06 2.50 -4.93
CA LEU A 174 -6.37 2.17 -4.36
C LEU A 174 -7.19 3.43 -3.98
N LYS A 175 -6.54 4.42 -3.37
CA LYS A 175 -7.21 5.69 -3.00
C LYS A 175 -7.55 6.51 -4.23
N MET A 176 -6.65 6.56 -5.20
CA MET A 176 -6.86 7.31 -6.45
C MET A 176 -7.99 6.70 -7.27
N TYR A 177 -8.05 5.38 -7.43
CA TYR A 177 -9.14 4.72 -8.17
C TYR A 177 -10.48 4.85 -7.45
N LYS A 178 -10.52 4.74 -6.12
CA LYS A 178 -11.75 5.02 -5.35
C LYS A 178 -12.25 6.44 -5.58
N ALA A 179 -11.36 7.44 -5.54
CA ALA A 179 -11.71 8.82 -5.83
C ALA A 179 -12.17 9.03 -7.28
N ALA A 180 -11.52 8.36 -8.24
CA ALA A 180 -11.92 8.42 -9.64
C ALA A 180 -13.30 7.80 -9.89
N LEU A 181 -13.61 6.66 -9.26
CA LEU A 181 -14.92 6.02 -9.34
C LEU A 181 -16.01 6.91 -8.73
N GLU A 182 -15.74 7.51 -7.56
CA GLU A 182 -16.66 8.46 -6.94
C GLU A 182 -16.90 9.69 -7.84
N ALA A 183 -15.84 10.27 -8.41
CA ALA A 183 -15.96 11.40 -9.32
C ALA A 183 -16.75 11.05 -10.59
N LEU A 184 -16.53 9.86 -11.15
CA LEU A 184 -17.28 9.36 -12.30
C LEU A 184 -18.77 9.23 -11.99
N GLN A 185 -19.12 8.63 -10.85
CA GLN A 185 -20.51 8.45 -10.41
C GLN A 185 -21.21 9.79 -10.17
N ASN A 186 -20.49 10.77 -9.64
CA ASN A 186 -20.98 12.12 -9.35
C ASN A 186 -20.90 13.07 -10.55
N LYS A 187 -20.37 12.63 -11.71
CA LYS A 187 -20.14 13.45 -12.91
C LYS A 187 -19.23 14.67 -12.63
N THR A 188 -18.24 14.48 -11.76
CA THR A 188 -17.22 15.46 -11.40
C THR A 188 -15.81 15.02 -11.81
N ASP A 189 -15.70 14.09 -12.77
CA ASP A 189 -14.45 13.54 -13.30
C ASP A 189 -13.49 14.63 -13.80
N LYS A 190 -14.01 15.76 -14.29
CA LYS A 190 -13.22 16.93 -14.71
C LYS A 190 -12.46 17.65 -13.59
N SER A 191 -12.73 17.31 -12.33
CA SER A 191 -11.95 17.80 -11.17
C SER A 191 -10.73 16.94 -10.84
N LEU A 192 -10.60 15.76 -11.47
CA LEU A 192 -9.47 14.87 -11.25
C LEU A 192 -8.18 15.45 -11.86
N PRO A 193 -7.00 15.06 -11.36
CA PRO A 193 -5.73 15.55 -11.88
C PRO A 193 -5.49 15.15 -13.35
N THR A 194 -4.89 16.06 -14.11
CA THR A 194 -4.44 15.83 -15.49
C THR A 194 -2.92 15.75 -15.61
N VAL A 195 -2.20 15.89 -14.49
CA VAL A 195 -0.74 15.80 -14.44
C VAL A 195 -0.34 14.84 -13.34
N TYR A 196 0.50 13.87 -13.71
CA TYR A 196 1.03 12.87 -12.79
C TYR A 196 2.56 12.87 -12.85
N PHE A 197 3.17 12.46 -11.74
CA PHE A 197 4.61 12.25 -11.65
C PHE A 197 4.90 10.89 -11.05
N ILE A 198 5.69 10.08 -11.75
CA ILE A 198 6.03 8.72 -11.35
C ILE A 198 7.49 8.69 -10.91
N CYS A 199 7.75 8.14 -9.72
CA CYS A 199 9.11 7.91 -9.28
C CYS A 199 9.73 6.73 -10.07
N PRO A 200 10.81 6.93 -10.84
CA PRO A 200 11.37 5.88 -11.70
C PRO A 200 12.01 4.71 -10.94
N THR A 201 12.20 4.86 -9.63
CA THR A 201 12.85 3.85 -8.78
C THR A 201 11.83 2.90 -8.16
N CYS A 202 10.63 3.38 -7.83
CA CYS A 202 9.69 2.65 -6.97
C CYS A 202 8.23 2.79 -7.37
N GLY A 203 7.93 3.28 -8.57
CA GLY A 203 6.56 3.42 -9.09
C GLY A 203 5.71 4.52 -8.42
N ASN A 204 6.12 5.07 -7.27
CA ASN A 204 5.31 6.01 -6.50
C ASN A 204 4.70 7.16 -7.35
N THR A 205 3.38 7.17 -7.43
CA THR A 205 2.61 8.09 -8.27
C THR A 205 2.14 9.33 -7.50
N TYR A 206 2.44 10.53 -7.98
CA TYR A 206 2.02 11.81 -7.40
C TYR A 206 1.05 12.56 -8.32
N GLN A 207 0.02 13.15 -7.73
CA GLN A 207 -1.00 13.94 -8.42
C GLN A 207 -0.66 15.44 -8.39
N GLY A 208 -0.49 16.05 -9.56
CA GLY A 208 -0.36 17.50 -9.75
C GLY A 208 0.95 18.14 -9.29
N THR A 209 1.45 17.81 -8.10
CA THR A 209 2.70 18.35 -7.53
C THR A 209 3.53 17.26 -6.86
N THR A 210 4.82 17.53 -6.67
CA THR A 210 5.78 16.57 -6.10
C THR A 210 6.54 17.16 -4.92
N PRO A 211 6.88 16.36 -3.89
CA PRO A 211 7.90 16.74 -2.91
C PRO A 211 9.29 16.83 -3.57
N LYS A 212 10.28 17.44 -2.91
CA LYS A 212 11.68 17.46 -3.39
C LYS A 212 12.29 16.06 -3.55
N ARG A 213 11.80 15.08 -2.79
CA ARG A 213 12.25 13.69 -2.81
C ARG A 213 11.08 12.74 -2.65
N CYS A 214 11.15 11.59 -3.31
CA CYS A 214 10.16 10.53 -3.18
C CYS A 214 10.04 10.08 -1.72
N GLY A 215 8.81 10.03 -1.20
CA GLY A 215 8.52 9.58 0.16
C GLY A 215 8.67 8.07 0.38
N ILE A 216 9.00 7.32 -0.68
CA ILE A 216 9.26 5.89 -0.65
C ILE A 216 10.76 5.61 -0.84
N SER A 217 11.34 6.05 -1.97
CA SER A 217 12.72 5.71 -2.36
C SER A 217 13.75 6.83 -2.16
N MET A 218 13.35 8.01 -1.68
CA MET A 218 14.22 9.20 -1.53
C MET A 218 14.83 9.76 -2.83
N THR A 219 14.44 9.21 -3.98
CA THR A 219 14.79 9.70 -5.32
C THR A 219 14.45 11.18 -5.46
N ASN A 220 15.39 11.98 -5.98
CA ASN A 220 15.16 13.41 -6.26
C ASN A 220 14.04 13.57 -7.31
N SER A 221 13.11 14.49 -7.07
CA SER A 221 11.98 14.77 -7.96
C SER A 221 12.37 15.24 -9.37
N GLU A 222 13.58 15.77 -9.55
CA GLU A 222 14.13 16.09 -10.88
C GLU A 222 14.18 14.87 -11.81
N ARG A 223 14.20 13.65 -11.25
CA ARG A 223 14.20 12.40 -12.01
C ARG A 223 12.80 11.83 -12.26
N PHE A 224 11.74 12.46 -11.74
CA PHE A 224 10.41 11.90 -11.86
C PHE A 224 9.94 11.98 -13.31
N ILE A 225 9.27 10.91 -13.75
CA ILE A 225 8.67 10.85 -15.06
C ILE A 225 7.40 11.68 -14.99
N LYS A 226 7.33 12.77 -15.77
CA LYS A 226 6.18 13.67 -15.81
C LYS A 226 5.23 13.24 -16.91
N VAL A 227 3.99 12.95 -16.54
CA VAL A 227 2.91 12.53 -17.44
C VAL A 227 1.91 13.66 -17.57
N THR A 228 1.80 14.22 -18.78
CA THR A 228 0.95 15.39 -19.10
C THR A 228 0.04 15.18 -20.30
N SER A 229 0.16 14.05 -20.99
CA SER A 229 -0.62 13.70 -22.16
C SER A 229 -0.73 12.18 -22.27
N LEU A 230 -1.81 11.73 -22.91
CA LEU A 230 -1.95 10.38 -23.40
C LEU A 230 -1.28 10.30 -24.77
N ASN A 231 -0.50 9.25 -25.02
CA ASN A 231 0.05 8.99 -26.35
C ASN A 231 -1.06 8.55 -27.33
#